data_AF-A0A2E0SNT5-F1
#
_entry.id   AF-A0A2E0SNT5-F1
#
_cell.length_a   1.000
_cell.length_b   1.000
_cell.length_c   1.000
_cell.angle_alpha   90.00
_cell.angle_beta   90.00
_cell.angle_gamma   90.00
#
_symmetry.space_group_name_H-M   'P 1'
#
loop_
_entity.id
_entity.type
_entity.pdbx_description
1 polymer ?
#
loop_
_entity_poly.entity_id
_entity_poly.type
_entity_poly.pdbx_seq_one_letter_code
_entity_poly.pdbx_strand_id
1 'polypeptide(L)'
;MSNPHDIRIREVTSEIESVVFRTPLKFGGRVVENADLLNVTVIVERADGHLAEGFGSMPLGNIWAWPETSIEPDKTLQVMKRFGEEVVNLANSYTPYGHALEISFQISAEYDHLGRTLSGKMGFGDVDMPELAQLVAASPFDAALHDAYGRAQGMNSYNTLSSEFMNDDLSFYLDDQFKDEYLDQYTLRDPSPSLPLYHLVGALDPLTEGDLQNKIGDGLPETLGEWIKADGLTHLKIKLAGDDLEWDVNRVLSIDRVASEVQAARGVTEWYYSCDFNEKCANVQYVLDFLHRIREIAAPAFDRIQYIEQPTARDLQAHPDNKMHEAAKIKPIVIDESLVDYEALLLARELGYSGVALKACKGQTESLLMAAAAQKFGMFLCVQDLTCPGYSFLHSASLAARIPGIAAIEGNGRQFCPAGNKKLARAFPEMFKIKDGTVKTGVLDGEGLGF
;
A
#
# COMPACT_ATOMS: atom_id res chain seq x y z
N MET A 1 -6.99 -15.41 32.75
CA MET A 1 -5.54 -15.26 33.01
C MET A 1 -5.02 -14.47 31.84
N SER A 2 -4.21 -13.42 32.04
CA SER A 2 -3.60 -12.68 30.92
C SER A 2 -2.73 -13.63 30.10
N ASN A 3 -2.68 -13.46 28.78
CA ASN A 3 -1.88 -14.30 27.91
C ASN A 3 -0.39 -14.03 28.22
N PRO A 4 0.46 -15.05 28.46
CA PRO A 4 1.88 -14.85 28.78
C PRO A 4 2.69 -14.21 27.63
N HIS A 5 2.12 -14.12 26.43
CA HIS A 5 2.70 -13.45 25.28
C HIS A 5 2.29 -11.97 25.17
N ASP A 6 1.36 -11.50 26.01
CA ASP A 6 0.95 -10.10 25.99
C ASP A 6 2.13 -9.17 26.30
N ILE A 7 2.13 -8.03 25.62
CA ILE A 7 3.07 -6.94 25.84
C ILE A 7 2.34 -5.71 26.39
N ARG A 8 3.11 -4.79 26.98
CA ARG A 8 2.67 -3.44 27.31
C ARG A 8 3.63 -2.42 26.71
N ILE A 9 3.10 -1.32 26.19
CA ILE A 9 3.90 -0.19 25.70
C ILE A 9 4.61 0.50 26.88
N ARG A 10 5.91 0.76 26.73
CA ARG A 10 6.73 1.48 27.71
C ARG A 10 7.09 2.87 27.24
N GLU A 11 7.42 2.97 25.96
CA GLU A 11 7.83 4.22 25.35
C GLU A 11 7.56 4.14 23.85
N VAL A 12 7.06 5.25 23.30
CA VAL A 12 6.94 5.44 21.86
C VAL A 12 7.57 6.79 21.52
N THR A 13 8.44 6.79 20.52
CA THR A 13 9.05 8.01 19.99
C THR A 13 8.89 8.09 18.49
N SER A 14 8.91 9.30 17.94
CA SER A 14 8.82 9.52 16.51
C SER A 14 9.73 10.61 16.01
N GLU A 15 10.14 10.49 14.75
CA GLU A 15 10.88 11.50 14.01
C GLU A 15 10.39 11.59 12.56
N ILE A 16 10.61 12.75 11.93
CA ILE A 16 10.31 12.96 10.51
C ILE A 16 11.61 12.93 9.71
N GLU A 17 11.64 12.15 8.64
CA GLU A 17 12.71 12.11 7.66
C GLU A 17 12.19 12.56 6.29
N SER A 18 12.81 13.58 5.69
CA SER A 18 12.44 14.03 4.34
C SER A 18 13.33 13.39 3.27
N VAL A 19 12.72 12.81 2.25
CA VAL A 19 13.39 12.21 1.10
C VAL A 19 13.06 12.99 -0.17
N VAL A 20 14.09 13.52 -0.83
CA VAL A 20 13.95 14.25 -2.10
C VAL A 20 13.82 13.27 -3.26
N PHE A 21 12.91 13.58 -4.20
CA PHE A 21 12.74 12.76 -5.39
C PHE A 21 13.81 13.10 -6.44
N ARG A 22 14.28 12.06 -7.13
CA ARG A 22 15.10 12.12 -8.34
C ARG A 22 14.33 12.76 -9.50
N THR A 23 13.06 12.36 -9.65
CA THR A 23 12.14 12.85 -10.68
C THR A 23 10.79 13.19 -10.05
N PRO A 24 10.13 14.27 -10.47
CA PRO A 24 8.79 14.57 -9.97
C PRO A 24 7.80 13.45 -10.31
N LEU A 25 6.95 13.10 -9.36
CA LEU A 25 5.85 12.15 -9.56
C LEU A 25 4.54 12.95 -9.75
N LYS A 26 3.79 12.68 -10.82
CA LYS A 26 2.44 13.23 -10.97
C LYS A 26 1.42 12.27 -10.36
N PHE A 27 0.71 12.74 -9.35
CA PHE A 27 -0.25 11.97 -8.58
C PHE A 27 -1.56 12.76 -8.42
N GLY A 28 -2.71 12.21 -8.85
CA GLY A 28 -4.01 12.86 -8.69
C GLY A 28 -4.12 14.28 -9.28
N GLY A 29 -3.34 14.60 -10.32
CA GLY A 29 -3.26 15.93 -10.92
C GLY A 29 -2.24 16.89 -10.28
N ARG A 30 -1.61 16.52 -9.16
CA ARG A 30 -0.55 17.30 -8.50
C ARG A 30 0.84 16.69 -8.75
N VAL A 31 1.89 17.49 -8.59
CA VAL A 31 3.28 17.07 -8.75
C VAL A 31 3.93 16.99 -7.38
N VAL A 32 4.63 15.89 -7.11
CA VAL A 32 5.32 15.60 -5.86
C VAL A 32 6.82 15.50 -6.12
N GLU A 33 7.61 16.25 -5.35
CA GLU A 33 9.08 16.34 -5.53
C GLU A 33 9.85 15.84 -4.29
N ASN A 34 9.14 15.52 -3.21
CA ASN A 34 9.71 14.98 -1.98
C ASN A 34 8.62 14.20 -1.23
N ALA A 35 9.05 13.33 -0.31
CA ALA A 35 8.17 12.65 0.64
C ALA A 35 8.72 12.81 2.05
N ASP A 36 7.83 13.11 3.00
CA ASP A 36 8.13 13.05 4.43
C ASP A 36 7.70 11.70 4.97
N LEU A 37 8.67 10.98 5.53
CA LEU A 37 8.48 9.73 6.24
C LEU A 37 8.29 10.05 7.72
N LEU A 38 7.27 9.44 8.32
CA LEU A 38 7.17 9.35 9.76
C LEU A 38 7.80 8.04 10.20
N ASN A 39 8.84 8.13 11.02
CA ASN A 39 9.54 7.00 11.63
C ASN A 39 9.11 6.91 13.10
N VAL A 40 8.74 5.72 13.56
CA VAL A 40 8.30 5.46 14.93
C VAL A 40 9.11 4.31 15.52
N THR A 41 9.55 4.49 16.77
CA THR A 41 10.19 3.44 17.58
C THR A 41 9.30 3.16 18.78
N VAL A 42 9.03 1.89 19.06
CA VAL A 42 8.21 1.44 20.19
C VAL A 42 9.06 0.51 21.06
N ILE A 43 9.12 0.79 22.36
CA ILE A 43 9.66 -0.11 23.37
C ILE A 43 8.49 -0.77 24.10
N VAL A 44 8.49 -2.09 24.16
CA VAL A 44 7.45 -2.90 24.80
C VAL A 44 8.05 -3.78 25.90
N GLU A 45 7.24 -4.14 26.88
CA GLU A 45 7.59 -5.02 27.99
C GLU A 45 6.61 -6.19 28.06
N ARG A 46 7.13 -7.42 28.12
CA ARG A 46 6.34 -8.62 28.43
C ARG A 46 6.13 -8.76 29.94
N ALA A 47 5.13 -9.56 30.32
CA ALA A 47 4.81 -9.79 31.74
C ALA A 47 5.97 -10.36 32.59
N ASP A 48 6.97 -11.00 31.96
CA ASP A 48 8.18 -11.50 32.61
C ASP A 48 9.30 -10.44 32.74
N GLY A 49 9.04 -9.21 32.29
CA GLY A 49 9.97 -8.07 32.32
C GLY A 49 10.91 -7.99 31.11
N HIS A 50 10.77 -8.88 30.11
CA HIS A 50 11.57 -8.80 28.88
C HIS A 50 11.18 -7.54 28.08
N LEU A 51 12.19 -6.76 27.68
CA LEU A 51 12.03 -5.58 26.85
C LEU A 51 12.44 -5.86 25.41
N ALA A 52 11.64 -5.36 24.46
CA ALA A 52 11.98 -5.35 23.04
C ALA A 52 11.68 -3.99 22.42
N GLU A 53 12.44 -3.65 21.39
CA GLU A 53 12.29 -2.43 20.61
C GLU A 53 11.86 -2.81 19.20
N GLY A 54 10.85 -2.15 18.66
CA GLY A 54 10.42 -2.28 17.27
C GLY A 54 10.40 -0.95 16.53
N PHE A 55 10.45 -1.04 15.20
CA PHE A 55 10.57 0.12 14.32
C PHE A 55 9.55 0.08 13.17
N GLY A 56 9.00 1.24 12.84
CA GLY A 56 8.06 1.43 11.73
C GLY A 56 8.33 2.74 10.99
N SER A 57 8.10 2.74 9.67
CA SER A 57 8.38 3.90 8.82
C SER A 57 7.44 3.92 7.63
N MET A 58 6.78 5.06 7.37
CA MET A 58 5.89 5.21 6.21
C MET A 58 5.88 6.65 5.68
N PRO A 59 5.80 6.85 4.34
CA PRO A 59 5.47 8.16 3.78
C PRO A 59 4.07 8.62 4.21
N LEU A 60 3.92 9.91 4.50
CA LEU A 60 2.61 10.48 4.85
C LEU A 60 1.69 10.67 3.64
N GLY A 61 2.23 10.87 2.43
CA GLY A 61 1.47 10.87 1.16
C GLY A 61 0.14 11.64 1.14
N ASN A 62 0.09 12.84 1.72
CA ASN A 62 -1.12 13.65 1.90
C ASN A 62 -1.88 13.94 0.59
N ILE A 63 -1.19 14.03 -0.55
CA ILE A 63 -1.80 14.26 -1.86
C ILE A 63 -2.79 13.15 -2.24
N TRP A 64 -2.47 11.90 -1.88
CA TRP A 64 -3.32 10.74 -2.15
C TRP A 64 -4.36 10.56 -1.04
N ALA A 65 -3.91 10.61 0.21
CA ALA A 65 -4.75 10.31 1.36
C ALA A 65 -5.79 11.41 1.65
N TRP A 66 -5.46 12.67 1.33
CA TRP A 66 -6.30 13.84 1.58
C TRP A 66 -6.37 14.77 0.34
N PRO A 67 -7.14 14.39 -0.70
CA PRO A 67 -7.15 15.09 -1.99
C PRO A 67 -7.97 16.40 -1.99
N GLU A 68 -8.14 17.05 -0.83
CA GLU A 68 -8.91 18.29 -0.70
C GLU A 68 -8.25 19.43 -1.49
N THR A 69 -9.06 20.15 -2.26
CA THR A 69 -8.59 21.21 -3.17
C THR A 69 -8.74 22.60 -2.58
N SER A 70 -9.61 22.77 -1.59
CA SER A 70 -9.78 24.02 -0.85
C SER A 70 -8.67 24.28 0.18
N ILE A 71 -7.83 23.28 0.47
CA ILE A 71 -6.72 23.36 1.42
C ILE A 71 -5.38 23.13 0.71
N GLU A 72 -4.42 24.01 0.96
CA GLU A 72 -3.05 23.88 0.45
C GLU A 72 -2.41 22.56 0.92
N PRO A 73 -1.73 21.81 0.03
CA PRO A 73 -1.13 20.52 0.39
C PRO A 73 -0.21 20.57 1.61
N ASP A 74 0.62 21.61 1.74
CA ASP A 74 1.52 21.74 2.89
C ASP A 74 0.76 21.77 4.21
N LYS A 75 -0.44 22.36 4.24
CA LYS A 75 -1.28 22.41 5.44
C LYS A 75 -1.83 21.03 5.80
N THR A 76 -2.33 20.26 4.83
CA THR A 76 -2.80 18.89 5.10
C THR A 76 -1.65 17.99 5.56
N LEU A 77 -0.45 18.16 4.98
CA LEU A 77 0.75 17.44 5.42
C LEU A 77 1.12 17.77 6.88
N GLN A 78 1.07 19.04 7.29
CA GLN A 78 1.34 19.43 8.68
C GLN A 78 0.32 18.79 9.65
N VAL A 79 -0.93 18.66 9.24
CA VAL A 79 -1.96 18.00 10.07
C VAL A 79 -1.65 16.52 10.21
N MET A 80 -1.29 15.84 9.12
CA MET A 80 -0.92 14.43 9.16
C MET A 80 0.31 14.16 10.03
N LYS A 81 1.33 15.03 9.97
CA LYS A 81 2.47 14.97 10.90
C LYS A 81 2.01 15.08 12.35
N ARG A 82 1.18 16.09 12.64
CA ARG A 82 0.68 16.31 13.98
C ARG A 82 -0.20 15.16 14.46
N PHE A 83 -1.00 14.58 13.58
CA PHE A 83 -1.80 13.40 13.88
C PHE A 83 -0.92 12.23 14.31
N GLY A 84 0.14 11.92 13.55
CA GLY A 84 1.12 10.90 13.92
C GLY A 84 1.78 11.16 15.28
N GLU A 85 2.17 12.40 15.59
CA GLU A 85 2.69 12.79 16.91
C GLU A 85 1.67 12.56 18.04
N GLU A 86 0.40 12.86 17.81
CA GLU A 86 -0.64 12.65 18.81
C GLU A 86 -0.98 11.16 18.99
N VAL A 87 -0.90 10.34 17.94
CA VAL A 87 -1.00 8.87 18.06
C VAL A 87 0.13 8.33 18.95
N VAL A 88 1.35 8.85 18.81
CA VAL A 88 2.48 8.52 19.69
C VAL A 88 2.20 8.93 21.14
N ASN A 89 1.60 10.10 21.38
CA ASN A 89 1.22 10.54 22.73
C ASN A 89 0.13 9.65 23.35
N LEU A 90 -0.87 9.27 22.56
CA LEU A 90 -1.92 8.33 22.96
C LEU A 90 -1.32 6.97 23.34
N ALA A 91 -0.44 6.43 22.48
CA ALA A 91 0.23 5.16 22.72
C ALA A 91 1.11 5.17 23.98
N ASN A 92 1.82 6.26 24.27
CA ASN A 92 2.58 6.42 25.52
C ASN A 92 1.69 6.44 26.77
N SER A 93 0.41 6.79 26.62
CA SER A 93 -0.56 6.79 27.72
C SER A 93 -1.31 5.45 27.84
N TYR A 94 -1.17 4.57 26.85
CA TYR A 94 -1.80 3.25 26.82
C TYR A 94 -0.98 2.26 27.66
N THR A 95 -1.55 1.83 28.79
CA THR A 95 -0.88 0.96 29.78
C THR A 95 -1.40 -0.49 29.89
N PRO A 96 -2.54 -0.90 29.30
CA PRO A 96 -2.94 -2.31 29.27
C PRO A 96 -1.92 -3.23 28.61
N TYR A 97 -1.96 -4.50 29.02
CA TYR A 97 -1.27 -5.59 28.33
C TYR A 97 -2.19 -6.16 27.25
N GLY A 98 -1.64 -6.54 26.10
CA GLY A 98 -2.38 -7.22 25.03
C GLY A 98 -1.50 -7.67 23.88
N HIS A 99 -2.12 -8.29 22.87
CA HIS A 99 -1.49 -8.58 21.59
C HIS A 99 -1.31 -7.28 20.77
N ALA A 100 -0.32 -7.19 19.87
CA ALA A 100 -0.10 -5.99 19.04
C ALA A 100 -1.36 -5.57 18.26
N LEU A 101 -2.06 -6.54 17.66
CA LEU A 101 -3.32 -6.34 16.95
C LEU A 101 -4.39 -5.71 17.85
N GLU A 102 -4.53 -6.21 19.09
CA GLU A 102 -5.52 -5.71 20.06
C GLU A 102 -5.20 -4.29 20.51
N ILE A 103 -3.94 -4.03 20.88
CA ILE A 103 -3.49 -2.71 21.32
C ILE A 103 -3.70 -1.68 20.20
N SER A 104 -3.33 -2.03 18.97
CA SER A 104 -3.52 -1.16 17.80
C SER A 104 -4.99 -0.87 17.54
N PHE A 105 -5.84 -1.91 17.54
CA PHE A 105 -7.28 -1.79 17.36
C PHE A 105 -7.96 -0.94 18.44
N GLN A 106 -7.51 -1.06 19.71
CA GLN A 106 -8.04 -0.23 20.79
C GLN A 106 -7.62 1.24 20.66
N ILE A 107 -6.38 1.50 20.21
CA ILE A 107 -5.89 2.87 19.99
C ILE A 107 -6.56 3.51 18.77
N SER A 108 -6.84 2.74 17.71
CA SER A 108 -7.47 3.25 16.48
C SER A 108 -8.89 3.78 16.70
N ALA A 109 -9.59 3.32 17.73
CA ALA A 109 -10.91 3.84 18.12
C ALA A 109 -10.92 5.35 18.43
N GLU A 110 -9.76 5.94 18.77
CA GLU A 110 -9.62 7.38 19.04
C GLU A 110 -9.32 8.22 17.79
N TYR A 111 -9.04 7.58 16.64
CA TYR A 111 -8.54 8.26 15.44
C TYR A 111 -9.55 9.27 14.88
N ASP A 112 -10.83 8.90 14.75
CA ASP A 112 -11.86 9.79 14.22
C ASP A 112 -12.00 11.05 15.09
N HIS A 113 -12.05 10.88 16.41
CA HIS A 113 -12.13 12.00 17.34
C HIS A 113 -10.89 12.90 17.26
N LEU A 114 -9.71 12.31 17.19
CA LEU A 114 -8.44 13.03 17.04
C LEU A 114 -8.38 13.81 15.72
N GLY A 115 -8.79 13.19 14.62
CA GLY A 115 -8.79 13.76 13.28
C GLY A 115 -9.66 15.02 13.20
N ARG A 116 -10.91 14.94 13.69
CA ARG A 116 -11.81 16.10 13.79
C ARG A 116 -11.24 17.19 14.68
N THR A 117 -10.70 16.82 15.83
CA THR A 117 -10.15 17.78 16.80
C THR A 117 -8.96 18.56 16.23
N LEU A 118 -8.07 17.89 15.49
CA LEU A 118 -6.91 18.53 14.87
C LEU A 118 -7.31 19.45 13.72
N SER A 119 -8.21 19.00 12.83
CA SER A 119 -8.74 19.86 11.75
C SER A 119 -9.41 21.12 12.30
N GLY A 120 -10.21 20.99 13.36
CA GLY A 120 -10.83 22.13 14.04
C GLY A 120 -9.82 23.11 14.64
N LYS A 121 -8.79 22.61 15.34
CA LYS A 121 -7.73 23.45 15.94
C LYS A 121 -6.92 24.21 14.89
N MET A 122 -6.77 23.64 13.69
CA MET A 122 -6.01 24.25 12.58
C MET A 122 -6.85 25.19 11.71
N GLY A 123 -8.14 25.35 12.02
CA GLY A 123 -9.00 26.35 11.39
C GLY A 123 -9.47 25.96 9.99
N PHE A 124 -9.68 24.67 9.73
CA PHE A 124 -10.14 24.17 8.43
C PHE A 124 -11.67 24.20 8.23
N GLY A 125 -12.39 24.85 9.16
CA GLY A 125 -13.85 24.93 9.09
C GLY A 125 -14.48 23.55 9.22
N ASP A 126 -15.33 23.19 8.26
CA ASP A 126 -16.08 21.93 8.22
C ASP A 126 -15.32 20.80 7.49
N VAL A 127 -14.05 21.01 7.13
CA VAL A 127 -13.23 19.98 6.45
C VAL A 127 -12.50 19.14 7.49
N ASP A 128 -13.02 17.94 7.73
CA ASP A 128 -12.39 16.94 8.58
C ASP A 128 -11.23 16.23 7.88
N MET A 129 -10.32 15.68 8.70
CA MET A 129 -9.24 14.82 8.22
C MET A 129 -9.84 13.49 7.73
N PRO A 130 -9.68 13.12 6.45
CA PRO A 130 -10.22 11.88 5.92
C PRO A 130 -9.64 10.67 6.67
N GLU A 131 -10.47 9.65 6.87
CA GLU A 131 -10.08 8.42 7.54
C GLU A 131 -8.83 7.76 6.92
N LEU A 132 -8.75 7.74 5.59
CA LEU A 132 -7.55 7.25 4.89
C LEU A 132 -6.28 8.01 5.33
N ALA A 133 -6.35 9.31 5.54
CA ALA A 133 -5.22 10.10 6.03
C ALA A 133 -4.88 9.81 7.49
N GLN A 134 -5.87 9.46 8.31
CA GLN A 134 -5.67 9.03 9.70
C GLN A 134 -4.92 7.69 9.74
N LEU A 135 -5.36 6.71 8.96
CA LEU A 135 -4.70 5.41 8.81
C LEU A 135 -3.25 5.58 8.34
N VAL A 136 -3.03 6.42 7.32
CA VAL A 136 -1.66 6.67 6.80
C VAL A 136 -0.75 7.29 7.85
N ALA A 137 -1.23 8.32 8.55
CA ALA A 137 -0.46 8.98 9.60
C ALA A 137 -0.18 8.09 10.82
N ALA A 138 -1.06 7.12 11.10
CA ALA A 138 -0.91 6.15 12.18
C ALA A 138 -0.07 4.91 11.83
N SER A 139 0.00 4.55 10.53
CA SER A 139 0.60 3.30 10.08
C SER A 139 2.04 3.02 10.56
N PRO A 140 2.95 4.01 10.74
CA PRO A 140 4.27 3.74 11.30
C PRO A 140 4.23 3.26 12.75
N PHE A 141 3.31 3.76 13.57
CA PHE A 141 3.15 3.29 14.95
C PHE A 141 2.68 1.85 14.98
N ASP A 142 1.67 1.53 14.17
CA ASP A 142 1.14 0.17 14.07
C ASP A 142 2.22 -0.81 13.57
N ALA A 143 3.01 -0.43 12.56
CA ALA A 143 4.16 -1.21 12.10
C ALA A 143 5.19 -1.43 13.22
N ALA A 144 5.59 -0.38 13.94
CA ALA A 144 6.57 -0.46 15.02
C ALA A 144 6.09 -1.33 16.19
N LEU A 145 4.79 -1.29 16.50
CA LEU A 145 4.19 -2.12 17.55
C LEU A 145 4.19 -3.60 17.18
N HIS A 146 3.82 -3.93 15.94
CA HIS A 146 3.89 -5.30 15.43
C HIS A 146 5.33 -5.81 15.37
N ASP A 147 6.28 -4.97 14.94
CA ASP A 147 7.72 -5.30 14.94
C ASP A 147 8.22 -5.59 16.37
N ALA A 148 7.88 -4.72 17.33
CA ALA A 148 8.26 -4.88 18.73
C ALA A 148 7.67 -6.15 19.35
N TYR A 149 6.42 -6.49 19.01
CA TYR A 149 5.75 -7.70 19.49
C TYR A 149 6.48 -8.97 19.05
N GLY A 150 6.77 -9.10 17.76
CA GLY A 150 7.51 -10.27 17.25
C GLY A 150 8.87 -10.41 17.93
N ARG A 151 9.63 -9.31 18.04
CA ARG A 151 10.93 -9.28 18.73
C ARG A 151 10.81 -9.66 20.20
N ALA A 152 9.77 -9.23 20.91
CA ALA A 152 9.53 -9.60 22.30
C ALA A 152 9.31 -11.11 22.49
N GLN A 153 8.78 -11.80 21.47
CA GLN A 153 8.63 -13.25 21.45
C GLN A 153 9.87 -13.98 20.89
N GLY A 154 10.87 -13.26 20.36
CA GLY A 154 11.98 -13.85 19.60
C GLY A 154 11.50 -14.54 18.32
N MET A 155 10.46 -13.99 17.68
CA MET A 155 9.78 -14.57 16.53
C MET A 155 9.54 -13.52 15.45
N ASN A 156 9.29 -13.98 14.23
CA ASN A 156 8.70 -13.15 13.19
C ASN A 156 7.23 -12.84 13.57
N SER A 157 6.77 -11.59 13.42
CA SER A 157 5.44 -11.15 13.85
C SER A 157 4.30 -11.87 13.13
N TYR A 158 4.51 -12.34 11.89
CA TYR A 158 3.49 -13.15 11.21
C TYR A 158 3.32 -14.53 11.87
N ASN A 159 4.34 -15.01 12.57
CA ASN A 159 4.32 -16.26 13.32
C ASN A 159 3.65 -16.15 14.68
N THR A 160 3.19 -14.97 15.08
CA THR A 160 2.47 -14.73 16.34
C THR A 160 0.98 -14.43 16.14
N LEU A 161 0.40 -14.94 15.05
CA LEU A 161 -0.96 -14.61 14.60
C LEU A 161 -2.00 -15.71 14.87
N SER A 162 -1.67 -16.67 15.74
CA SER A 162 -2.54 -17.80 16.10
C SER A 162 -3.27 -17.58 17.43
N SER A 163 -4.17 -18.50 17.78
CA SER A 163 -4.85 -18.54 19.08
C SER A 163 -3.93 -18.70 20.30
N GLU A 164 -2.65 -19.03 20.08
CA GLU A 164 -1.65 -19.06 21.15
C GLU A 164 -1.26 -17.64 21.60
N PHE A 165 -1.23 -16.69 20.67
CA PHE A 165 -0.74 -15.32 20.89
C PHE A 165 -1.86 -14.29 20.92
N MET A 166 -2.87 -14.46 20.07
CA MET A 166 -4.03 -13.56 20.00
C MET A 166 -5.05 -13.87 21.09
N ASN A 167 -5.59 -12.83 21.73
CA ASN A 167 -6.55 -12.96 22.82
C ASN A 167 -7.99 -13.20 22.32
N ASP A 168 -8.33 -12.62 21.16
CA ASP A 168 -9.62 -12.76 20.51
C ASP A 168 -9.46 -13.36 19.11
N ASP A 169 -10.50 -14.05 18.64
CA ASP A 169 -10.58 -14.52 17.26
C ASP A 169 -10.94 -13.36 16.30
N LEU A 170 -10.94 -13.65 15.00
CA LEU A 170 -11.21 -12.65 13.97
C LEU A 170 -12.66 -12.13 13.99
N SER A 171 -13.62 -12.79 14.65
CA SER A 171 -14.99 -12.29 14.75
C SER A 171 -15.12 -11.06 15.64
N PHE A 172 -14.17 -10.86 16.57
CA PHE A 172 -14.10 -9.63 17.37
C PHE A 172 -13.77 -8.40 16.53
N TYR A 173 -12.91 -8.57 15.52
CA TYR A 173 -12.42 -7.47 14.67
C TYR A 173 -13.23 -7.31 13.37
N LEU A 174 -13.92 -8.37 12.93
CA LEU A 174 -14.67 -8.42 11.67
C LEU A 174 -16.15 -8.70 11.94
N ASP A 175 -16.62 -9.93 11.68
CA ASP A 175 -17.98 -10.38 12.00
C ASP A 175 -18.04 -11.88 12.37
N ASP A 176 -19.23 -12.33 12.74
CA ASP A 176 -19.52 -13.71 13.17
C ASP A 176 -19.11 -14.79 12.15
N GLN A 177 -18.89 -14.46 10.87
CA GLN A 177 -18.41 -15.43 9.88
C GLN A 177 -16.98 -15.90 10.20
N PHE A 178 -16.19 -15.11 10.92
CA PHE A 178 -14.79 -15.38 11.28
C PHE A 178 -14.63 -15.98 12.68
N LYS A 179 -15.72 -16.47 13.27
CA LYS A 179 -15.69 -17.10 14.59
C LYS A 179 -14.74 -18.30 14.61
N ASP A 180 -13.95 -18.41 15.68
CA ASP A 180 -12.91 -19.42 15.89
C ASP A 180 -11.79 -19.41 14.83
N GLU A 181 -11.68 -18.35 14.02
CA GLU A 181 -10.62 -18.16 13.03
C GLU A 181 -9.58 -17.13 13.49
N TYR A 182 -8.33 -17.38 13.14
CA TYR A 182 -7.19 -16.54 13.50
C TYR A 182 -6.37 -16.19 12.26
N LEU A 183 -5.55 -15.16 12.35
CA LEU A 183 -4.80 -14.62 11.21
C LEU A 183 -3.74 -15.59 10.67
N ASP A 184 -3.30 -16.57 11.47
CA ASP A 184 -2.39 -17.63 11.03
C ASP A 184 -2.99 -18.54 9.95
N GLN A 185 -4.32 -18.64 9.86
CA GLN A 185 -5.01 -19.34 8.76
C GLN A 185 -4.89 -18.59 7.42
N TYR A 186 -4.61 -17.28 7.48
CA TYR A 186 -4.61 -16.37 6.34
C TYR A 186 -3.21 -15.82 6.01
N THR A 187 -2.17 -16.29 6.70
CA THR A 187 -0.79 -15.80 6.52
C THR A 187 0.23 -16.94 6.53
N LEU A 188 1.29 -16.81 5.73
CA LEU A 188 2.34 -17.80 5.57
C LEU A 188 3.37 -17.77 6.71
N ARG A 189 3.81 -18.96 7.15
CA ARG A 189 4.84 -19.12 8.21
C ARG A 189 6.26 -18.83 7.74
N ASP A 190 6.49 -18.94 6.44
CA ASP A 190 7.70 -18.51 5.74
C ASP A 190 7.32 -17.48 4.66
N PRO A 191 8.15 -16.46 4.39
CA PRO A 191 7.86 -15.52 3.33
C PRO A 191 7.93 -16.23 1.97
N SER A 192 7.06 -15.83 1.05
CA SER A 192 7.20 -16.21 -0.36
C SER A 192 8.62 -15.88 -0.84
N PRO A 193 9.35 -16.81 -1.50
CA PRO A 193 10.77 -16.60 -1.81
C PRO A 193 11.02 -15.40 -2.73
N SER A 194 10.06 -15.09 -3.60
CA SER A 194 10.09 -13.92 -4.46
C SER A 194 8.69 -13.53 -4.93
N LEU A 195 8.51 -12.26 -5.24
CA LEU A 195 7.29 -11.72 -5.85
C LEU A 195 7.63 -10.87 -7.08
N PRO A 196 6.75 -10.84 -8.10
CA PRO A 196 6.89 -9.88 -9.18
C PRO A 196 6.71 -8.45 -8.69
N LEU A 197 7.44 -7.51 -9.29
CA LEU A 197 7.39 -6.08 -9.00
C LEU A 197 6.57 -5.33 -10.04
N TYR A 198 5.49 -4.67 -9.64
CA TYR A 198 4.87 -3.63 -10.45
C TYR A 198 5.76 -2.39 -10.51
N HIS A 199 6.21 -2.07 -11.71
CA HIS A 199 6.84 -0.78 -12.02
C HIS A 199 5.78 0.24 -12.40
N LEU A 200 5.74 1.36 -11.69
CA LEU A 200 4.85 2.46 -12.02
C LEU A 200 5.24 3.11 -13.36
N VAL A 201 4.26 3.30 -14.22
CA VAL A 201 4.33 4.11 -15.44
C VAL A 201 3.35 5.26 -15.27
N GLY A 202 3.84 6.34 -14.66
CA GLY A 202 3.08 7.56 -14.39
C GLY A 202 2.67 8.29 -15.67
N ALA A 203 1.71 9.22 -15.57
CA ALA A 203 1.21 9.97 -16.73
C ALA A 203 2.28 10.85 -17.43
N LEU A 204 3.32 11.25 -16.69
CA LEU A 204 4.45 12.04 -17.20
C LEU A 204 5.68 11.19 -17.54
N ASP A 205 5.65 9.89 -17.27
CA ASP A 205 6.84 9.05 -17.41
C ASP A 205 7.17 8.85 -18.89
N PRO A 206 8.43 9.16 -19.31
CA PRO A 206 8.90 8.98 -20.67
C PRO A 206 8.80 7.51 -21.11
N LEU A 207 8.16 7.25 -22.25
CA LEU A 207 8.12 5.91 -22.82
C LEU A 207 9.33 5.67 -23.72
N THR A 208 9.75 6.70 -24.44
CA THR A 208 10.81 6.71 -25.44
C THR A 208 11.74 7.91 -25.26
N GLU A 209 12.90 7.91 -25.92
CA GLU A 209 13.83 9.05 -25.86
C GLU A 209 13.20 10.37 -26.36
N GLY A 210 12.21 10.29 -27.27
CA GLY A 210 11.52 11.47 -27.79
C GLY A 210 10.64 12.18 -26.76
N ASP A 211 10.28 11.51 -25.67
CA ASP A 211 9.49 12.08 -24.58
C ASP A 211 10.36 12.88 -23.58
N LEU A 212 11.69 12.70 -23.64
CA LEU A 212 12.64 13.36 -22.74
C LEU A 212 12.82 14.83 -23.11
N GLN A 213 12.46 15.74 -22.20
CA GLN A 213 12.77 17.17 -22.35
C GLN A 213 14.25 17.45 -22.08
N ASN A 214 14.80 16.85 -21.02
CA ASN A 214 16.21 16.92 -20.64
C ASN A 214 16.63 15.57 -20.06
N LYS A 215 17.84 15.10 -20.38
CA LYS A 215 18.42 13.91 -19.73
C LYS A 215 18.90 14.25 -18.32
N ILE A 216 18.59 13.42 -17.34
CA ILE A 216 19.05 13.53 -15.95
C ILE A 216 20.52 13.13 -15.86
N GLY A 217 20.91 12.05 -16.54
CA GLY A 217 22.31 11.64 -16.67
C GLY A 217 22.97 11.14 -15.37
N ASP A 218 22.19 10.64 -14.41
CA ASP A 218 22.69 10.12 -13.13
C ASP A 218 22.99 8.61 -13.14
N GLY A 219 22.88 7.97 -14.30
CA GLY A 219 23.18 6.55 -14.52
C GLY A 219 22.02 5.61 -14.24
N LEU A 220 20.85 6.10 -13.85
CA LEU A 220 19.61 5.32 -13.77
C LEU A 220 18.80 5.43 -15.08
N PRO A 221 17.95 4.44 -15.39
CA PRO A 221 17.06 4.50 -16.55
C PRO A 221 16.15 5.75 -16.54
N GLU A 222 15.85 6.27 -17.72
CA GLU A 222 15.03 7.48 -17.90
C GLU A 222 13.78 7.23 -18.75
N THR A 223 13.76 6.14 -19.53
CA THR A 223 12.60 5.72 -20.33
C THR A 223 12.07 4.36 -19.89
N LEU A 224 10.79 4.07 -20.18
CA LEU A 224 10.19 2.77 -19.91
C LEU A 224 11.02 1.62 -20.52
N GLY A 225 11.47 1.77 -21.77
CA GLY A 225 12.25 0.75 -22.45
C GLY A 225 13.60 0.46 -21.77
N GLU A 226 14.23 1.47 -21.18
CA GLU A 226 15.46 1.30 -20.39
C GLU A 226 15.16 0.63 -19.04
N TRP A 227 14.08 1.01 -18.35
CA TRP A 227 13.67 0.36 -17.10
C TRP A 227 13.36 -1.12 -17.28
N ILE A 228 12.63 -1.48 -18.35
CA ILE A 228 12.33 -2.88 -18.68
C ILE A 228 13.63 -3.67 -18.89
N LYS A 229 14.63 -3.09 -19.56
CA LYS A 229 15.93 -3.75 -19.80
C LYS A 229 16.76 -3.86 -18.52
N ALA A 230 16.85 -2.79 -17.74
CA ALA A 230 17.72 -2.71 -16.57
C ALA A 230 17.26 -3.66 -15.45
N ASP A 231 15.96 -3.66 -15.15
CA ASP A 231 15.40 -4.40 -14.02
C ASP A 231 14.75 -5.71 -14.43
N GLY A 232 14.64 -5.96 -15.74
CA GLY A 232 14.01 -7.16 -16.26
C GLY A 232 12.49 -7.19 -16.09
N LEU A 233 11.83 -6.03 -16.04
CA LEU A 233 10.41 -5.89 -15.66
C LEU A 233 9.46 -6.76 -16.49
N THR A 234 8.43 -7.29 -15.82
CA THR A 234 7.32 -8.05 -16.41
C THR A 234 5.96 -7.62 -15.90
N HIS A 235 5.89 -6.69 -14.95
CA HIS A 235 4.65 -6.20 -14.37
C HIS A 235 4.71 -4.67 -14.35
N LEU A 236 3.77 -4.01 -15.03
CA LEU A 236 3.71 -2.55 -15.12
C LEU A 236 2.38 -2.04 -14.54
N LYS A 237 2.43 -1.02 -13.69
CA LYS A 237 1.25 -0.29 -13.21
C LYS A 237 1.08 0.98 -14.03
N ILE A 238 0.03 1.02 -14.83
CA ILE A 238 -0.27 2.12 -15.75
C ILE A 238 -1.21 3.09 -15.05
N LYS A 239 -0.76 4.32 -14.79
CA LYS A 239 -1.63 5.41 -14.33
C LYS A 239 -2.40 5.99 -15.52
N LEU A 240 -3.71 6.13 -15.32
CA LEU A 240 -4.68 6.62 -16.29
C LEU A 240 -5.31 7.93 -15.80
N ALA A 241 -5.93 8.67 -16.73
CA ALA A 241 -6.59 9.94 -16.47
C ALA A 241 -8.01 9.74 -15.93
N GLY A 242 -8.76 8.79 -16.49
CA GLY A 242 -10.12 8.44 -16.09
C GLY A 242 -11.21 9.40 -16.55
N ASP A 243 -10.85 10.53 -17.15
CA ASP A 243 -11.77 11.53 -17.71
C ASP A 243 -11.54 11.79 -19.21
N ASP A 244 -10.53 11.18 -19.82
CA ASP A 244 -10.23 11.25 -21.26
C ASP A 244 -10.01 9.85 -21.85
N LEU A 245 -11.08 9.27 -22.40
CA LEU A 245 -11.09 7.89 -22.86
C LEU A 245 -10.10 7.66 -24.01
N GLU A 246 -9.96 8.63 -24.91
CA GLU A 246 -9.05 8.51 -26.05
C GLU A 246 -7.60 8.54 -25.58
N TRP A 247 -7.28 9.44 -24.64
CA TRP A 247 -5.96 9.49 -24.01
C TRP A 247 -5.64 8.19 -23.26
N ASP A 248 -6.57 7.66 -22.46
CA ASP A 248 -6.36 6.44 -21.67
C ASP A 248 -6.11 5.21 -22.55
N VAL A 249 -6.91 5.03 -23.59
CA VAL A 249 -6.71 3.94 -24.57
C VAL A 249 -5.35 4.09 -25.25
N ASN A 250 -5.01 5.29 -25.75
CA ASN A 250 -3.74 5.54 -26.40
C ASN A 250 -2.54 5.36 -25.46
N ARG A 251 -2.70 5.65 -24.17
CA ARG A 251 -1.67 5.46 -23.15
C ARG A 251 -1.31 3.98 -23.03
N VAL A 252 -2.31 3.11 -22.87
CA VAL A 252 -2.08 1.65 -22.81
C VAL A 252 -1.45 1.12 -24.09
N LEU A 253 -1.98 1.51 -25.27
CA LEU A 253 -1.44 1.04 -26.55
C LEU A 253 0.02 1.47 -26.78
N SER A 254 0.38 2.68 -26.35
CA SER A 254 1.74 3.20 -26.47
C SER A 254 2.71 2.45 -25.56
N ILE A 255 2.30 2.18 -24.32
CA ILE A 255 3.05 1.37 -23.35
C ILE A 255 3.21 -0.06 -23.87
N ASP A 256 2.13 -0.65 -24.38
CA ASP A 256 2.13 -2.02 -24.92
C ASP A 256 3.09 -2.16 -26.11
N ARG A 257 3.13 -1.19 -27.01
CA ARG A 257 4.08 -1.18 -28.13
C ARG A 257 5.54 -1.19 -27.65
N VAL A 258 5.89 -0.27 -26.73
CA VAL A 258 7.26 -0.18 -26.18
C VAL A 258 7.63 -1.44 -25.41
N ALA A 259 6.73 -1.91 -24.53
CA ALA A 259 6.95 -3.13 -23.77
C ALA A 259 7.11 -4.34 -24.69
N SER A 260 6.22 -4.53 -25.67
CA SER A 260 6.27 -5.65 -26.61
C SER A 260 7.59 -5.70 -27.40
N GLU A 261 8.06 -4.56 -27.91
CA GLU A 261 9.34 -4.48 -28.63
C GLU A 261 10.51 -4.91 -27.74
N VAL A 262 10.57 -4.36 -26.52
CA VAL A 262 11.66 -4.65 -25.59
C VAL A 262 11.60 -6.08 -25.07
N GLN A 263 10.41 -6.60 -24.76
CA GLN A 263 10.22 -7.98 -24.30
C GLN A 263 10.57 -8.98 -25.39
N ALA A 264 10.22 -8.72 -26.65
CA ALA A 264 10.63 -9.55 -27.78
C ALA A 264 12.16 -9.62 -27.90
N ALA A 265 12.86 -8.49 -27.75
CA ALA A 265 14.31 -8.45 -27.75
C ALA A 265 14.95 -9.21 -26.56
N ARG A 266 14.22 -9.30 -25.43
CA ARG A 266 14.61 -10.08 -24.25
C ARG A 266 14.22 -11.56 -24.32
N GLY A 267 13.45 -11.98 -25.33
CA GLY A 267 12.90 -13.33 -25.41
C GLY A 267 11.83 -13.63 -24.34
N VAL A 268 11.20 -12.61 -23.77
CA VAL A 268 10.14 -12.74 -22.77
C VAL A 268 8.79 -12.74 -23.49
N THR A 269 7.95 -13.74 -23.21
CA THR A 269 6.64 -13.92 -23.87
C THR A 269 5.45 -13.59 -22.97
N GLU A 270 5.67 -13.44 -21.66
CA GLU A 270 4.61 -13.20 -20.67
C GLU A 270 4.94 -12.00 -19.78
N TRP A 271 4.00 -11.07 -19.65
CA TRP A 271 4.05 -9.88 -18.79
C TRP A 271 2.63 -9.31 -18.62
N TYR A 272 2.44 -8.45 -17.62
CA TYR A 272 1.13 -8.01 -17.15
C TYR A 272 1.06 -6.51 -16.89
N TYR A 273 -0.16 -5.99 -16.99
CA TYR A 273 -0.50 -4.60 -16.69
C TYR A 273 -1.53 -4.54 -15.57
N SER A 274 -1.36 -3.62 -14.64
CA SER A 274 -2.48 -3.08 -13.88
C SER A 274 -2.82 -1.69 -14.39
N CYS A 275 -4.10 -1.35 -14.41
CA CYS A 275 -4.57 -0.04 -14.88
C CYS A 275 -5.27 0.67 -13.73
N ASP A 276 -4.80 1.86 -13.39
CA ASP A 276 -5.24 2.60 -12.22
C ASP A 276 -5.72 4.00 -12.65
N PHE A 277 -7.01 4.25 -12.45
CA PHE A 277 -7.68 5.51 -12.81
C PHE A 277 -7.75 6.51 -11.67
N ASN A 278 -7.29 6.14 -10.47
CA ASN A 278 -7.22 7.00 -9.31
C ASN A 278 -8.53 7.75 -9.01
N GLU A 279 -9.65 7.02 -9.06
CA GLU A 279 -11.02 7.47 -8.77
C GLU A 279 -11.70 8.39 -9.81
N LYS A 280 -11.11 8.58 -10.99
CA LYS A 280 -11.54 9.62 -11.93
C LYS A 280 -12.64 9.21 -12.90
N CYS A 281 -12.89 7.92 -13.12
CA CYS A 281 -13.97 7.50 -13.99
C CYS A 281 -15.31 7.99 -13.47
N ALA A 282 -16.13 8.53 -14.37
CA ALA A 282 -17.46 9.01 -14.01
C ALA A 282 -18.39 7.88 -13.52
N ASN A 283 -18.25 6.67 -14.09
CA ASN A 283 -19.06 5.50 -13.79
C ASN A 283 -18.47 4.23 -14.43
N VAL A 284 -19.13 3.10 -14.22
CA VAL A 284 -18.75 1.79 -14.78
C VAL A 284 -18.76 1.75 -16.32
N GLN A 285 -19.59 2.54 -17.00
CA GLN A 285 -19.65 2.53 -18.47
C GLN A 285 -18.32 3.00 -19.08
N TYR A 286 -17.67 3.98 -18.46
CA TYR A 286 -16.34 4.43 -18.88
C TYR A 286 -15.33 3.27 -18.88
N VAL A 287 -15.32 2.47 -17.82
CA VAL A 287 -14.43 1.31 -17.68
C VAL A 287 -14.72 0.25 -18.75
N LEU A 288 -16.01 0.00 -19.02
CA LEU A 288 -16.43 -0.92 -20.08
C LEU A 288 -15.97 -0.44 -21.45
N ASP A 289 -16.20 0.83 -21.78
CA ASP A 289 -15.80 1.41 -23.07
C ASP A 289 -14.29 1.36 -23.26
N PHE A 290 -13.52 1.66 -22.20
CA PHE A 290 -12.06 1.54 -22.17
C PHE A 290 -11.59 0.11 -22.48
N LEU A 291 -12.11 -0.89 -21.76
CA LEU A 291 -11.75 -2.30 -21.97
C LEU A 291 -12.14 -2.80 -23.36
N HIS A 292 -13.33 -2.44 -23.84
CA HIS A 292 -13.81 -2.79 -25.17
C HIS A 292 -12.91 -2.20 -26.26
N ARG A 293 -12.56 -0.92 -26.13
CA ARG A 293 -11.76 -0.23 -27.14
C ARG A 293 -10.35 -0.79 -27.25
N ILE A 294 -9.70 -1.11 -26.12
CA ILE A 294 -8.38 -1.76 -26.15
C ILE A 294 -8.49 -3.14 -26.79
N ARG A 295 -9.51 -3.93 -26.46
CA ARG A 295 -9.70 -5.26 -27.05
C ARG A 295 -9.88 -5.21 -28.57
N GLU A 296 -10.66 -4.24 -29.06
CA GLU A 296 -10.88 -4.04 -30.50
C GLU A 296 -9.61 -3.68 -31.26
N ILE A 297 -8.76 -2.81 -30.68
CA ILE A 297 -7.56 -2.29 -31.34
C ILE A 297 -6.38 -3.26 -31.18
N ALA A 298 -6.18 -3.81 -29.99
CA ALA A 298 -5.04 -4.65 -29.64
C ALA A 298 -5.44 -5.70 -28.59
N ALA A 299 -6.05 -6.80 -29.04
CA ALA A 299 -6.42 -7.92 -28.18
C ALA A 299 -5.27 -8.42 -27.25
N PRO A 300 -4.01 -8.54 -27.71
CA PRO A 300 -2.91 -8.92 -26.81
C PRO A 300 -2.67 -7.93 -25.67
N ALA A 301 -2.85 -6.63 -25.90
CA ALA A 301 -2.73 -5.62 -24.84
C ALA A 301 -3.86 -5.76 -23.82
N PHE A 302 -5.09 -6.01 -24.29
CA PHE A 302 -6.25 -6.30 -23.42
C PHE A 302 -6.02 -7.56 -22.57
N ASP A 303 -5.45 -8.62 -23.15
CA ASP A 303 -5.20 -9.87 -22.44
C ASP A 303 -4.20 -9.67 -21.29
N ARG A 304 -3.20 -8.79 -21.48
CA ARG A 304 -2.19 -8.45 -20.46
C ARG A 304 -2.72 -7.62 -19.30
N ILE A 305 -3.85 -6.92 -19.45
CA ILE A 305 -4.49 -6.21 -18.33
C ILE A 305 -4.94 -7.25 -17.30
N GLN A 306 -4.31 -7.24 -16.13
CA GLN A 306 -4.55 -8.19 -15.05
C GLN A 306 -5.71 -7.73 -14.17
N TYR A 307 -5.80 -6.43 -13.87
CA TYR A 307 -6.89 -5.85 -13.09
C TYR A 307 -7.03 -4.33 -13.32
N ILE A 308 -8.19 -3.78 -12.92
CA ILE A 308 -8.48 -2.34 -12.88
C ILE A 308 -8.54 -1.88 -11.43
N GLU A 309 -7.77 -0.86 -11.07
CA GLU A 309 -7.69 -0.28 -9.71
C GLU A 309 -8.58 0.95 -9.60
N GLN A 310 -9.36 1.00 -8.51
CA GLN A 310 -10.22 2.12 -8.07
C GLN A 310 -10.69 3.03 -9.21
N PRO A 311 -11.60 2.56 -10.08
CA PRO A 311 -12.00 3.34 -11.24
C PRO A 311 -12.71 4.64 -10.86
N THR A 312 -13.61 4.59 -9.88
CA THR A 312 -14.52 5.68 -9.50
C THR A 312 -14.24 6.23 -8.10
N ALA A 313 -14.89 7.37 -7.78
CA ALA A 313 -14.83 8.07 -6.50
C ALA A 313 -14.75 7.17 -5.26
N ARG A 314 -13.86 7.53 -4.30
CA ARG A 314 -13.67 6.75 -3.07
C ARG A 314 -14.89 6.69 -2.15
N ASP A 315 -15.77 7.69 -2.17
CA ASP A 315 -16.99 7.69 -1.35
C ASP A 315 -18.05 6.79 -2.00
N LEU A 316 -18.03 5.52 -1.63
CA LEU A 316 -18.94 4.51 -2.16
C LEU A 316 -20.39 4.75 -1.72
N GLN A 317 -20.60 5.30 -0.51
CA GLN A 317 -21.93 5.56 0.03
C GLN A 317 -22.63 6.71 -0.70
N ALA A 318 -21.88 7.73 -1.11
CA ALA A 318 -22.40 8.82 -1.93
C ALA A 318 -22.71 8.40 -3.38
N HIS A 319 -22.19 7.26 -3.83
CA HIS A 319 -22.30 6.78 -5.21
C HIS A 319 -22.80 5.32 -5.34
N PRO A 320 -23.95 4.95 -4.74
CA PRO A 320 -24.45 3.57 -4.74
C PRO A 320 -24.85 3.06 -6.14
N ASP A 321 -25.00 3.97 -7.10
CA ASP A 321 -25.30 3.65 -8.50
C ASP A 321 -24.08 3.17 -9.29
N ASN A 322 -22.86 3.43 -8.81
CA ASN A 322 -21.61 3.01 -9.46
C ASN A 322 -21.31 1.53 -9.17
N LYS A 323 -22.07 0.65 -9.82
CA LYS A 323 -21.96 -0.80 -9.68
C LYS A 323 -20.95 -1.40 -10.66
N MET A 324 -19.92 -2.04 -10.13
CA MET A 324 -18.79 -2.63 -10.87
C MET A 324 -19.02 -4.04 -11.40
N HIS A 325 -20.17 -4.66 -11.10
CA HIS A 325 -20.49 -6.06 -11.47
C HIS A 325 -20.23 -6.40 -12.94
N GLU A 326 -20.65 -5.55 -13.89
CA GLU A 326 -20.46 -5.82 -15.31
C GLU A 326 -18.98 -5.75 -15.72
N ALA A 327 -18.22 -4.80 -15.16
CA ALA A 327 -16.78 -4.70 -15.39
C ALA A 327 -16.04 -5.89 -14.74
N ALA A 328 -16.47 -6.32 -13.56
CA ALA A 328 -15.91 -7.46 -12.82
C ALA A 328 -16.07 -8.81 -13.56
N LYS A 329 -17.06 -8.94 -14.46
CA LYS A 329 -17.17 -10.11 -15.35
C LYS A 329 -16.05 -10.17 -16.40
N ILE A 330 -15.36 -9.06 -16.65
CA ILE A 330 -14.35 -8.93 -17.69
C ILE A 330 -12.93 -9.01 -17.10
N LYS A 331 -12.66 -8.22 -16.07
CA LYS A 331 -11.38 -8.19 -15.32
C LYS A 331 -11.68 -7.94 -13.84
N PRO A 332 -10.83 -8.40 -12.90
CA PRO A 332 -10.93 -8.00 -11.50
C PRO A 332 -10.96 -6.48 -11.35
N ILE A 333 -11.88 -5.99 -10.53
CA ILE A 333 -12.01 -4.58 -10.15
C ILE A 333 -11.57 -4.47 -8.70
N VAL A 334 -10.47 -3.78 -8.48
CA VAL A 334 -9.74 -3.72 -7.22
C VAL A 334 -10.09 -2.44 -6.49
N ILE A 335 -10.51 -2.56 -5.24
CA ILE A 335 -10.72 -1.42 -4.34
C ILE A 335 -9.39 -1.00 -3.72
N ASP A 336 -9.12 0.30 -3.69
CA ASP A 336 -7.96 0.92 -3.06
C ASP A 336 -8.38 2.10 -2.17
N GLU A 337 -8.58 3.31 -2.69
CA GLU A 337 -8.81 4.50 -1.85
C GLU A 337 -10.04 4.43 -0.95
N SER A 338 -11.07 3.67 -1.33
CA SER A 338 -12.23 3.46 -0.46
C SER A 338 -12.00 2.44 0.65
N LEU A 339 -10.99 1.56 0.52
CA LEU A 339 -10.78 0.50 1.49
C LEU A 339 -10.06 1.06 2.71
N VAL A 340 -10.84 1.53 3.67
CA VAL A 340 -10.38 2.09 4.95
C VAL A 340 -10.69 1.18 6.13
N ASP A 341 -11.77 0.40 6.06
CA ASP A 341 -12.22 -0.52 7.12
C ASP A 341 -12.96 -1.74 6.53
N TYR A 342 -13.49 -2.60 7.42
CA TYR A 342 -14.23 -3.80 7.04
C TYR A 342 -15.58 -3.49 6.41
N GLU A 343 -16.29 -2.48 6.90
CA GLU A 343 -17.57 -2.01 6.39
C GLU A 343 -17.45 -1.52 4.94
N ALA A 344 -16.38 -0.79 4.62
CA ALA A 344 -16.07 -0.36 3.26
C ALA A 344 -15.76 -1.55 2.36
N LEU A 345 -15.09 -2.61 2.85
CA LEU A 345 -14.90 -3.85 2.11
C LEU A 345 -16.23 -4.52 1.77
N LEU A 346 -17.13 -4.63 2.75
CA LEU A 346 -18.46 -5.22 2.55
C LEU A 346 -19.27 -4.42 1.53
N LEU A 347 -19.26 -3.09 1.63
CA LEU A 347 -19.92 -2.21 0.67
C LEU A 347 -19.30 -2.30 -0.73
N ALA A 348 -17.97 -2.33 -0.85
CA ALA A 348 -17.28 -2.50 -2.12
C ALA A 348 -17.69 -3.82 -2.79
N ARG A 349 -17.79 -4.90 -2.01
CA ARG A 349 -18.29 -6.19 -2.52
C ARG A 349 -19.74 -6.11 -2.97
N GLU A 350 -20.61 -5.45 -2.22
CA GLU A 350 -22.01 -5.22 -2.62
C GLU A 350 -22.09 -4.44 -3.94
N LEU A 351 -21.17 -3.50 -4.16
CA LEU A 351 -21.09 -2.73 -5.42
C LEU A 351 -20.41 -3.50 -6.55
N GLY A 352 -19.89 -4.70 -6.30
CA GLY A 352 -19.31 -5.58 -7.32
C GLY A 352 -17.80 -5.43 -7.51
N TYR A 353 -17.09 -4.79 -6.59
CA TYR A 353 -15.63 -4.90 -6.52
C TYR A 353 -15.25 -6.35 -6.20
N SER A 354 -14.25 -6.86 -6.93
CA SER A 354 -13.85 -8.27 -6.94
C SER A 354 -12.40 -8.50 -6.49
N GLY A 355 -11.69 -7.43 -6.13
CA GLY A 355 -10.35 -7.50 -5.58
C GLY A 355 -10.04 -6.37 -4.61
N VAL A 356 -8.91 -6.50 -3.92
CA VAL A 356 -8.44 -5.59 -2.87
C VAL A 356 -6.96 -5.25 -3.12
N ALA A 357 -6.65 -3.96 -3.05
CA ALA A 357 -5.29 -3.45 -2.95
C ALA A 357 -4.93 -3.30 -1.47
N LEU A 358 -4.10 -4.22 -0.97
CA LEU A 358 -3.54 -4.12 0.36
C LEU A 358 -2.37 -3.14 0.35
N LYS A 359 -2.24 -2.36 1.43
CA LYS A 359 -1.16 -1.38 1.57
C LYS A 359 -0.68 -1.31 3.01
N ALA A 360 0.61 -1.55 3.21
CA ALA A 360 1.24 -1.35 4.52
C ALA A 360 1.02 0.08 5.06
N CYS A 361 0.88 1.08 4.17
CA CYS A 361 0.59 2.46 4.57
C CYS A 361 -0.82 2.68 5.13
N LYS A 362 -1.73 1.71 5.10
CA LYS A 362 -3.01 1.79 5.81
C LYS A 362 -2.93 1.17 7.21
N GLY A 363 -1.78 0.62 7.59
CA GLY A 363 -1.57 -0.14 8.82
C GLY A 363 -1.35 -1.62 8.54
N GLN A 364 -0.47 -2.23 9.33
CA GLN A 364 -0.26 -3.66 9.42
C GLN A 364 -1.52 -4.38 9.92
N THR A 365 -2.16 -3.87 10.98
CA THR A 365 -3.39 -4.41 11.56
C THR A 365 -4.51 -4.46 10.52
N GLU A 366 -4.84 -3.30 9.92
CA GLU A 366 -5.86 -3.22 8.89
C GLU A 366 -5.54 -4.08 7.66
N SER A 367 -4.27 -4.08 7.22
CA SER A 367 -3.88 -4.92 6.09
C SER A 367 -4.05 -6.41 6.36
N LEU A 368 -3.75 -6.89 7.56
CA LEU A 368 -3.94 -8.29 7.95
C LEU A 368 -5.42 -8.67 8.01
N LEU A 369 -6.25 -7.82 8.61
CA LEU A 369 -7.69 -8.03 8.71
C LEU A 369 -8.35 -8.03 7.31
N MET A 370 -8.03 -7.05 6.47
CA MET A 370 -8.56 -6.97 5.11
C MET A 370 -8.06 -8.13 4.23
N ALA A 371 -6.82 -8.59 4.43
CA ALA A 371 -6.30 -9.76 3.73
C ALA A 371 -7.07 -11.04 4.10
N ALA A 372 -7.35 -11.25 5.38
CA ALA A 372 -8.14 -12.40 5.84
C ALA A 372 -9.55 -12.36 5.24
N ALA A 373 -10.21 -11.20 5.30
CA ALA A 373 -11.55 -11.03 4.75
C ALA A 373 -11.60 -11.24 3.23
N ALA A 374 -10.68 -10.61 2.49
CA ALA A 374 -10.59 -10.76 1.05
C ALA A 374 -10.32 -12.22 0.62
N GLN A 375 -9.44 -12.94 1.33
CA GLN A 375 -9.18 -14.36 1.07
C GLN A 375 -10.43 -15.20 1.32
N LYS A 376 -11.11 -15.01 2.45
CA LYS A 376 -12.34 -15.75 2.78
C LYS A 376 -13.45 -15.52 1.75
N PHE A 377 -13.53 -14.31 1.21
CA PHE A 377 -14.48 -13.94 0.16
C PHE A 377 -14.02 -14.28 -1.25
N GLY A 378 -12.84 -14.90 -1.43
CA GLY A 378 -12.32 -15.34 -2.72
C GLY A 378 -11.97 -14.18 -3.65
N MET A 379 -11.57 -13.04 -3.11
CA MET A 379 -11.26 -11.83 -3.87
C MET A 379 -9.83 -11.86 -4.43
N PHE A 380 -9.63 -11.15 -5.54
CA PHE A 380 -8.29 -10.91 -6.09
C PHE A 380 -7.45 -10.06 -5.14
N LEU A 381 -6.16 -10.35 -5.03
CA LEU A 381 -5.25 -9.67 -4.10
C LEU A 381 -4.00 -9.14 -4.79
N CYS A 382 -3.68 -7.88 -4.51
CA CYS A 382 -2.40 -7.28 -4.84
C CYS A 382 -1.91 -6.41 -3.68
N VAL A 383 -0.60 -6.13 -3.66
CA VAL A 383 -0.03 -5.15 -2.73
C VAL A 383 0.44 -3.94 -3.50
N GLN A 384 -0.07 -2.77 -3.12
CA GLN A 384 0.29 -1.49 -3.71
C GLN A 384 1.12 -0.66 -2.72
N ASP A 385 1.79 0.38 -3.20
CA ASP A 385 2.65 1.22 -2.36
C ASP A 385 2.22 2.70 -2.36
N LEU A 386 2.95 3.50 -1.59
CA LEU A 386 2.82 4.96 -1.53
C LEU A 386 4.17 5.61 -1.87
N THR A 387 4.86 5.08 -2.89
CA THR A 387 6.25 5.40 -3.20
C THR A 387 7.15 5.22 -1.99
N CYS A 388 7.19 3.98 -1.49
CA CYS A 388 7.86 3.63 -0.25
C CYS A 388 9.38 3.47 -0.47
N PRO A 389 10.25 4.27 0.18
CA PRO A 389 11.68 3.99 0.24
C PRO A 389 12.06 3.20 1.50
N GLY A 390 13.27 2.65 1.51
CA GLY A 390 13.91 2.13 2.72
C GLY A 390 13.03 1.15 3.50
N TYR A 391 12.84 1.42 4.79
CA TYR A 391 12.09 0.55 5.70
C TYR A 391 10.62 0.42 5.31
N SER A 392 10.01 1.47 4.75
CA SER A 392 8.63 1.41 4.26
C SER A 392 8.47 0.38 3.14
N PHE A 393 9.47 0.23 2.27
CA PHE A 393 9.43 -0.80 1.23
C PHE A 393 9.65 -2.21 1.78
N LEU A 394 10.55 -2.36 2.76
CA LEU A 394 10.74 -3.65 3.44
C LEU A 394 9.45 -4.10 4.15
N HIS A 395 8.74 -3.17 4.80
CA HIS A 395 7.44 -3.46 5.42
C HIS A 395 6.39 -3.88 4.40
N SER A 396 6.22 -3.10 3.32
CA SER A 396 5.29 -3.44 2.23
C SER A 396 5.59 -4.81 1.63
N ALA A 397 6.88 -5.12 1.42
CA ALA A 397 7.30 -6.41 0.87
C ALA A 397 7.17 -7.58 1.85
N SER A 398 7.37 -7.35 3.14
CA SER A 398 7.14 -8.37 4.16
C SER A 398 5.66 -8.74 4.22
N LEU A 399 4.77 -7.75 4.20
CA LEU A 399 3.33 -7.95 4.11
C LEU A 399 2.95 -8.75 2.86
N ALA A 400 3.43 -8.33 1.68
CA ALA A 400 3.15 -9.04 0.44
C ALA A 400 3.64 -10.48 0.44
N ALA A 401 4.84 -10.73 0.97
CA ALA A 401 5.43 -12.06 0.99
C ALA A 401 4.70 -13.04 1.91
N ARG A 402 3.97 -12.53 2.89
CA ARG A 402 3.30 -13.30 3.94
C ARG A 402 1.83 -13.57 3.66
N ILE A 403 1.25 -12.91 2.66
CA ILE A 403 -0.16 -13.12 2.28
C ILE A 403 -0.19 -14.05 1.07
N PRO A 404 -0.86 -15.22 1.15
CA PRO A 404 -0.96 -16.11 0.01
C PRO A 404 -1.87 -15.51 -1.07
N GLY A 405 -1.52 -15.75 -2.34
CA GLY A 405 -2.32 -15.32 -3.48
C GLY A 405 -2.09 -13.88 -3.95
N ILE A 406 -1.13 -13.14 -3.36
CA ILE A 406 -0.70 -11.83 -3.89
C ILE A 406 -0.17 -11.99 -5.32
N ALA A 407 -0.75 -11.23 -6.26
CA ALA A 407 -0.34 -11.25 -7.66
C ALA A 407 1.07 -10.66 -7.87
N ALA A 408 1.32 -9.49 -7.27
CA ALA A 408 2.58 -8.75 -7.34
C ALA A 408 2.58 -7.63 -6.30
N ILE A 409 3.76 -7.05 -6.08
CA ILE A 409 3.97 -5.90 -5.19
C ILE A 409 4.37 -4.66 -6.00
N GLU A 410 3.78 -3.50 -5.73
CA GLU A 410 4.27 -2.22 -6.23
C GLU A 410 5.52 -1.76 -5.46
N GLY A 411 6.53 -1.27 -6.19
CA GLY A 411 7.71 -0.68 -5.57
C GLY A 411 8.37 0.33 -6.50
N ASN A 412 7.86 1.55 -6.46
CA ASN A 412 8.32 2.63 -7.34
C ASN A 412 9.33 3.59 -6.64
N GLY A 413 9.59 3.42 -5.33
CA GLY A 413 10.58 4.21 -4.60
C GLY A 413 12.00 4.18 -5.19
N ARG A 414 12.41 3.07 -5.81
CA ARG A 414 13.69 2.96 -6.55
C ARG A 414 13.78 3.89 -7.77
N GLN A 415 12.64 4.25 -8.36
CA GLN A 415 12.55 5.12 -9.54
C GLN A 415 12.52 6.58 -9.09
N PHE A 416 11.63 6.91 -8.15
CA PHE A 416 11.38 8.30 -7.76
C PHE A 416 12.27 8.80 -6.63
N CYS A 417 12.65 7.98 -5.66
CA CYS A 417 13.44 8.40 -4.49
C CYS A 417 14.58 7.43 -4.13
N PRO A 418 15.46 7.04 -5.09
CA PRO A 418 16.51 6.04 -4.88
C PRO A 418 17.51 6.38 -3.77
N ALA A 419 17.64 7.67 -3.42
CA ALA A 419 18.47 8.11 -2.31
C ALA A 419 18.01 7.53 -0.95
N GLY A 420 16.70 7.43 -0.72
CA GLY A 420 16.13 6.85 0.51
C GLY A 420 16.43 5.35 0.67
N ASN A 421 16.78 4.66 -0.41
CA ASN A 421 17.11 3.23 -0.37
C ASN A 421 18.59 2.95 -0.04
N LYS A 422 19.47 3.95 -0.10
CA LYS A 422 20.93 3.73 -0.08
C LYS A 422 21.44 2.99 1.17
N LYS A 423 20.88 3.29 2.34
CA LYS A 423 21.27 2.66 3.61
C LYS A 423 20.96 1.16 3.59
N LEU A 424 19.73 0.80 3.21
CA LEU A 424 19.25 -0.57 3.25
C LEU A 424 19.61 -1.40 2.02
N ALA A 425 19.91 -0.78 0.87
CA ALA A 425 20.39 -1.48 -0.33
C ALA A 425 21.71 -2.26 -0.13
N ARG A 426 22.44 -2.00 0.95
CA ARG A 426 23.62 -2.79 1.35
C ARG A 426 23.26 -3.99 2.23
N ALA A 427 22.30 -3.83 3.13
CA ALA A 427 21.86 -4.88 4.04
C ALA A 427 20.90 -5.87 3.36
N PHE A 428 20.05 -5.37 2.46
CA PHE A 428 19.04 -6.12 1.71
C PHE A 428 19.16 -5.87 0.20
N PRO A 429 20.30 -6.20 -0.45
CA PRO A 429 20.48 -5.96 -1.87
C PRO A 429 19.40 -6.61 -2.74
N GLU A 430 18.87 -7.76 -2.32
CA GLU A 430 17.75 -8.51 -2.91
C GLU A 430 16.46 -7.70 -3.07
N MET A 431 16.27 -6.70 -2.20
CA MET A 431 15.08 -5.86 -2.16
C MET A 431 15.21 -4.65 -3.07
N PHE A 432 16.42 -4.11 -3.22
CA PHE A 432 16.64 -2.82 -3.88
C PHE A 432 17.37 -2.91 -5.22
N LYS A 433 17.96 -4.05 -5.55
CA LYS A 433 18.61 -4.32 -6.86
C LYS A 433 17.76 -5.30 -7.66
N ILE A 434 16.71 -4.75 -8.26
CA ILE A 434 15.73 -5.55 -8.99
C ILE A 434 16.37 -6.22 -10.20
N LYS A 435 16.08 -7.51 -10.34
CA LYS A 435 16.45 -8.32 -11.49
C LYS A 435 15.30 -9.24 -11.84
N ASP A 436 15.19 -9.53 -13.13
CA ASP A 436 14.16 -10.41 -13.68
C ASP A 436 12.73 -9.98 -13.31
N GLY A 437 12.53 -8.68 -13.04
CA GLY A 437 11.24 -8.11 -12.65
C GLY A 437 10.72 -8.59 -11.30
N THR A 438 11.58 -9.12 -10.43
CA THR A 438 11.20 -9.70 -9.14
C THR A 438 11.95 -9.10 -7.96
N VAL A 439 11.28 -9.05 -6.82
CA VAL A 439 11.85 -8.81 -5.50
C VAL A 439 12.11 -10.18 -4.86
N LYS A 440 13.31 -10.43 -4.31
CA LYS A 440 13.61 -11.71 -3.62
C LYS A 440 13.26 -11.60 -2.14
N THR A 441 11.96 -11.64 -1.84
CA THR A 441 11.37 -11.46 -0.52
C THR A 441 11.68 -12.55 0.50
N GLY A 442 12.30 -13.66 0.09
CA GLY A 442 12.72 -14.72 1.00
C GLY A 442 13.71 -14.30 2.10
N VAL A 443 14.38 -13.15 1.93
CA VAL A 443 15.30 -12.57 2.93
C VAL A 443 14.58 -11.85 4.08
N LEU A 444 13.25 -11.75 4.04
CA LEU A 444 12.44 -11.07 5.06
C LEU A 444 11.92 -12.07 6.11
N ASP A 445 12.83 -12.87 6.65
CA ASP A 445 12.54 -14.00 7.55
C ASP A 445 12.98 -13.76 9.01
N GLY A 446 13.54 -12.59 9.32
CA GLY A 446 14.01 -12.22 10.66
C GLY A 446 12.92 -12.05 11.72
N GLU A 447 13.33 -11.70 12.94
CA GLU A 447 12.43 -11.32 14.03
C GLU A 447 11.63 -10.05 13.71
N GLY A 448 10.52 -9.85 14.41
CA GLY A 448 9.63 -8.71 14.17
C GLY A 448 9.02 -8.78 12.77
N LEU A 449 8.99 -7.67 12.05
CA LEU A 449 8.45 -7.63 10.68
C LEU A 449 9.38 -8.27 9.64
N GLY A 450 10.49 -8.90 10.03
CA GLY A 450 11.33 -9.70 9.15
C GLY A 450 12.61 -9.04 8.67
N PHE A 451 12.99 -7.87 9.20
CA PHE A 451 14.17 -7.12 8.75
C PHE A 451 14.90 -6.35 9.86
#